data_AF-A0A392TH73-F1
#
_entry.id   AF-A0A392TH73-F1
#
_cell.length_a   1.000
_cell.length_b   1.000
_cell.length_c   1.000
_cell.angle_alpha   90.00
_cell.angle_beta   90.00
_cell.angle_gamma   90.00
#
_symmetry.space_group_name_H-M   'P 1'
#
loop_
_entity.id
_entity.type
_entity.pdbx_description
1 polymer ?
#
loop_
_entity_poly.entity_id
_entity_poly.type
_entity_poly.pdbx_seq_one_letter_code
_entity_poly.pdbx_strand_id
1 'polypeptide(L)'
;ADEVLDYKTPEGVALKSPSGKNYDAVVHCTTGIPWSTFDPNLSEKGVVVDLTPGPSSLLTFALKKLTFSKKRLVPFVVTVKREGLEHLT
;
A
#
# COMPACT_ATOMS: atom_id res chain seq x y z
N ALA A 1 12.94 4.38 -1.86
CA ALA A 1 13.72 3.49 -2.74
C ALA A 1 13.63 4.10 -4.12
N ASP A 2 14.77 4.23 -4.82
CA ASP A 2 14.83 4.74 -6.18
C ASP A 2 14.91 3.56 -7.15
N GLU A 3 13.89 2.70 -7.10
CA GLU A 3 13.81 1.43 -7.82
C GLU A 3 12.44 1.34 -8.50
N VAL A 4 12.40 0.74 -9.70
CA VAL A 4 11.17 0.55 -10.47
C VAL A 4 10.87 -0.94 -10.54
N LEU A 5 9.62 -1.30 -10.27
CA LEU A 5 9.12 -2.66 -10.39
C LEU A 5 8.11 -2.75 -11.53
N ASP A 6 8.33 -3.69 -12.45
CA ASP A 6 7.33 -4.07 -13.45
C ASP A 6 6.38 -5.10 -12.85
N TYR A 7 5.13 -4.70 -12.58
CA TYR A 7 4.08 -5.56 -12.02
C TYR A 7 3.67 -6.75 -12.92
N LYS A 8 4.20 -6.85 -14.14
CA LYS A 8 4.00 -8.03 -15.00
C LYS A 8 4.99 -9.15 -14.71
N THR A 9 6.09 -8.84 -14.02
CA THR A 9 7.10 -9.82 -13.63
C THR A 9 6.70 -10.51 -12.31
N PRO A 10 7.12 -11.76 -12.07
CA PRO A 10 6.88 -12.44 -10.80
C PRO A 10 7.37 -11.63 -9.59
N GLU A 11 8.51 -10.96 -9.72
CA GLU A 11 9.12 -10.12 -8.68
C GLU A 11 8.27 -8.86 -8.41
N GLY A 12 7.77 -8.23 -9.48
CA GLY A 12 6.90 -7.06 -9.36
C GLY A 12 5.51 -7.40 -8.80
N VAL A 13 4.92 -8.54 -9.18
CA VAL A 13 3.68 -9.05 -8.56
C VAL A 13 3.88 -9.30 -7.06
N ALA A 14 5.05 -9.78 -6.67
CA ALA A 14 5.41 -10.01 -5.28
C ALA A 14 5.81 -8.73 -4.53
N LEU A 15 5.85 -7.57 -5.17
CA LEU A 15 6.32 -6.29 -4.63
C LEU A 15 7.75 -6.34 -4.04
N LYS A 16 8.58 -7.26 -4.52
CA LYS A 16 9.89 -7.51 -3.94
C LYS A 16 10.89 -6.44 -4.37
N SER A 17 11.50 -5.73 -3.42
CA SER A 17 12.55 -4.74 -3.75
C SER A 17 13.75 -5.40 -4.43
N PRO A 18 14.27 -4.86 -5.54
CA PRO A 18 15.49 -5.33 -6.18
C PRO A 18 16.73 -5.27 -5.27
N SER A 19 16.83 -4.28 -4.38
CA SER A 19 17.88 -4.22 -3.35
C SER A 19 17.64 -5.10 -2.13
N GLY A 20 16.53 -5.86 -2.10
CA GLY A 20 16.18 -6.74 -0.98
C GLY A 20 15.80 -5.99 0.30
N LYS A 21 15.54 -4.68 0.22
CA LYS A 21 15.14 -3.86 1.38
C LYS A 21 13.64 -4.00 1.61
N ASN A 22 13.26 -4.09 2.88
CA ASN A 22 11.86 -4.00 3.28
C ASN A 22 11.41 -2.54 3.30
N TYR A 23 10.13 -2.33 3.01
CA TYR A 23 9.54 -0.99 3.04
C TYR A 23 9.08 -0.61 4.45
N ASP A 24 9.47 0.58 4.89
CA ASP A 24 8.93 1.19 6.11
C ASP A 24 7.55 1.81 5.87
N ALA A 25 7.32 2.31 4.66
CA ALA A 25 6.05 2.85 4.23
C ALA A 25 5.76 2.48 2.77
N VAL A 26 4.50 2.19 2.48
CA VAL A 26 3.99 1.97 1.12
C VAL A 26 2.80 2.88 0.91
N VAL A 27 2.80 3.65 -0.18
CA VAL A 27 1.65 4.44 -0.61
C VAL A 27 0.95 3.67 -1.72
N HIS A 28 -0.21 3.10 -1.41
CA HIS A 28 -0.96 2.22 -2.29
C HIS A 28 -2.06 3.00 -3.02
N CYS A 29 -1.86 3.25 -4.30
CA CYS A 29 -2.79 4.02 -5.15
C CYS A 29 -3.49 3.19 -6.24
N THR A 30 -3.42 1.86 -6.14
CA THR A 30 -4.05 0.91 -7.09
C THR A 30 -5.09 0.04 -6.39
N THR A 31 -5.67 -0.95 -7.05
CA THR A 31 -6.59 -1.91 -6.43
C THR A 31 -6.14 -3.35 -6.67
N GLY A 32 -6.69 -4.32 -5.93
CA GLY A 32 -6.53 -5.74 -6.24
C GLY A 32 -5.27 -6.42 -5.69
N ILE A 33 -4.47 -5.73 -4.87
CA ILE A 33 -3.31 -6.33 -4.21
C ILE A 33 -3.71 -6.72 -2.77
N PRO A 34 -3.63 -8.01 -2.39
CA PRO A 34 -4.01 -8.46 -1.05
C PRO A 34 -2.93 -8.12 -0.01
N TRP A 35 -3.33 -8.03 1.26
CA TRP A 35 -2.41 -7.81 2.39
C TRP A 35 -1.24 -8.81 2.42
N SER A 36 -1.48 -10.06 2.04
CA SER A 36 -0.47 -11.13 2.00
C SER A 36 0.70 -10.82 1.07
N THR A 37 0.52 -9.97 0.07
CA THR A 37 1.62 -9.50 -0.80
C THR A 37 2.46 -8.41 -0.12
N PHE A 38 1.85 -7.58 0.72
CA PHE A 38 2.58 -6.53 1.45
C PHE A 38 3.36 -7.09 2.64
N ASP A 39 2.72 -7.92 3.46
CA ASP A 39 3.27 -8.38 4.75
C ASP A 39 4.74 -8.84 4.71
N PRO A 40 5.17 -9.73 3.77
CA PRO A 40 6.55 -10.20 3.74
C PRO A 40 7.57 -9.12 3.34
N ASN A 41 7.13 -8.06 2.67
CA ASN A 41 7.99 -6.98 2.17
C ASN A 41 8.04 -5.75 3.10
N LEU A 42 7.29 -5.77 4.21
CA LEU A 42 7.25 -4.68 5.18
C LEU A 42 8.30 -4.86 6.27
N SER A 43 8.87 -3.74 6.73
CA SER A 43 9.70 -3.72 7.93
C SER A 43 8.87 -4.07 9.18
N GLU A 44 9.52 -4.26 10.33
CA GLU A 44 8.84 -4.68 11.57
C GLU A 44 7.67 -3.77 11.97
N LYS A 45 7.77 -2.46 11.65
CA LYS A 45 6.76 -1.44 11.92
C LYS A 45 6.16 -0.82 10.66
N GLY A 46 6.26 -1.54 9.53
CA GLY A 46 5.87 -1.04 8.22
C GLY A 46 4.40 -0.62 8.14
N VAL A 47 4.12 0.43 7.36
CA VAL A 47 2.77 0.96 7.17
C VAL A 47 2.40 0.98 5.69
N VAL A 48 1.25 0.43 5.34
CA VAL A 48 0.62 0.60 4.02
C VAL A 48 -0.47 1.66 4.16
N VAL A 49 -0.31 2.79 3.47
CA VAL A 49 -1.34 3.82 3.35
C VAL A 49 -2.12 3.54 2.07
N ASP A 50 -3.39 3.18 2.21
CA ASP A 50 -4.24 2.79 1.09
C ASP A 50 -5.18 3.92 0.68
N LEU A 51 -4.94 4.50 -0.50
CA LEU A 51 -5.68 5.64 -1.05
C LEU A 51 -6.98 5.21 -1.77
N THR A 52 -7.15 3.90 -1.97
CA THR A 52 -8.27 3.30 -2.69
C THR A 52 -8.90 2.19 -1.83
N PRO A 53 -9.30 2.50 -0.58
CA PRO A 53 -9.69 1.48 0.37
C PRO A 53 -10.99 0.78 -0.04
N GLY A 54 -10.93 -0.54 -0.22
CA GLY A 54 -12.07 -1.42 -0.40
C GLY A 54 -12.43 -2.24 0.86
N PRO A 55 -13.44 -3.12 0.80
CA PRO A 55 -13.85 -3.95 1.95
C PRO A 55 -12.72 -4.76 2.59
N SER A 56 -11.85 -5.39 1.79
CA SER A 56 -10.70 -6.15 2.29
C SER A 56 -9.67 -5.28 3.03
N SER A 57 -9.51 -4.03 2.59
CA SER A 57 -8.64 -3.04 3.23
C SER A 57 -9.17 -2.67 4.62
N LEU A 58 -10.47 -2.38 4.70
CA LEU A 58 -11.16 -2.09 5.97
C LEU A 58 -11.10 -3.28 6.94
N LEU A 59 -11.32 -4.50 6.46
CA LEU A 59 -11.21 -5.72 7.28
C LEU A 59 -9.78 -5.91 7.81
N THR A 60 -8.77 -5.73 6.95
CA THR A 60 -7.37 -5.82 7.34
C THR A 60 -7.02 -4.76 8.38
N PHE A 61 -7.45 -3.51 8.18
CA PHE A 61 -7.26 -2.44 9.16
C PHE A 61 -7.85 -2.79 10.53
N ALA A 62 -9.12 -3.22 10.56
CA ALA A 62 -9.80 -3.61 11.80
C ALA A 62 -9.08 -4.76 12.49
N LEU A 63 -8.71 -5.81 11.76
CA LEU A 63 -7.98 -6.96 12.30
C LEU A 63 -6.63 -6.56 12.88
N LYS A 64 -5.84 -5.75 12.16
CA LYS A 64 -4.50 -5.31 12.61
C LYS A 64 -4.58 -4.39 13.83
N LYS A 65 -5.63 -3.56 13.92
CA LYS A 65 -5.91 -2.75 15.11
C LYS A 65 -6.28 -3.61 16.32
N LEU A 66 -7.20 -4.57 16.15
CA LEU A 66 -7.64 -5.48 17.22
C LEU A 66 -6.51 -6.37 17.74
N THR A 67 -5.62 -6.81 16.85
CA THR A 67 -4.47 -7.66 17.18
C THR A 67 -3.23 -6.88 17.61
N PHE A 68 -3.30 -5.54 17.70
CA PHE A 68 -2.16 -4.68 18.04
C PHE A 68 -0.93 -4.94 17.17
N SER A 69 -1.14 -5.24 15.89
CA SER A 69 -0.05 -5.56 14.97
C SER A 69 0.86 -4.36 14.75
N LYS A 70 2.18 -4.60 14.79
CA LYS A 70 3.20 -3.57 14.52
C LYS A 70 3.17 -3.13 13.04
N LYS A 71 2.92 -4.07 12.13
CA LYS A 71 2.65 -3.80 10.72
C LYS A 71 1.19 -3.41 10.55
N ARG A 72 0.92 -2.33 9.82
CA ARG A 72 -0.44 -1.76 9.74
C ARG A 72 -0.81 -1.44 8.30
N LEU A 73 -2.07 -1.68 7.96
CA LEU A 73 -2.72 -1.04 6.84
C LEU A 73 -3.53 0.14 7.38
N VAL A 74 -3.48 1.30 6.73
CA VAL A 74 -4.22 2.51 7.10
C VAL A 74 -5.02 2.98 5.89
N PRO A 75 -6.36 2.86 5.90
CA PRO A 75 -7.23 3.42 4.89
C PRO A 75 -7.13 4.95 4.89
N PHE A 76 -6.92 5.57 3.73
CA PHE A 76 -6.88 7.01 3.55
C PHE A 76 -7.84 7.44 2.44
N VAL A 77 -8.92 8.11 2.82
CA VAL A 77 -9.93 8.61 1.88
C VAL A 77 -9.54 10.01 1.44
N VAL A 78 -9.27 10.18 0.15
CA VAL A 78 -8.94 11.48 -0.45
C VAL A 78 -10.16 12.02 -1.19
N THR A 79 -10.51 13.28 -0.91
CA THR A 79 -11.48 14.03 -1.71
C THR A 79 -10.73 15.12 -2.47
N VAL A 80 -10.59 14.95 -3.78
CA VAL A 80 -9.91 15.91 -4.65
C VAL A 80 -10.90 17.01 -5.03
N LYS A 81 -10.59 18.27 -4.69
CA LYS A 81 -11.34 19.44 -5.16
C LYS A 81 -10.87 19.82 -6.56
N ARG A 82 -11.79 20.29 -7.40
CA ARG A 82 -11.50 20.72 -8.78
C ARG A 82 -10.72 22.03 -8.87
N GLU A 83 -10.81 22.86 -7.82
CA GLU A 83 -10.09 24.13 -7.69
C GLU A 83 -8.58 23.91 -7.94
N GLY A 84 -8.02 24.53 -9.00
CA GLY A 84 -6.61 24.41 -9.37
C GLY A 84 -6.25 23.30 -10.37
N LEU A 85 -7.20 22.43 -10.76
CA LEU A 85 -7.00 21.36 -11.76
C LEU A 85 -7.47 21.76 -13.17
N GLU A 86 -7.67 23.04 -13.43
CA GLU A 86 -8.32 23.54 -14.66
C GLU A 86 -7.53 23.19 -15.94
N HIS A 87 -6.22 23.06 -15.83
CA HIS A 87 -5.30 22.72 -16.93
C HIS A 87 -5.27 21.21 -17.26
N LEU A 88 -5.99 20.37 -16.53
CA LEU A 88 -6.07 18.91 -16.76
C LEU A 88 -7.32 18.49 -17.57
N THR A 89 -7.98 19.46 -18.22
CA THR A 89 -9.20 19.24 -19.02
C THR A 89 -8.87 19.08 -20.49
#